data_AF-A0A517SYZ3-F1
#
_entry.id   AF-A0A517SYZ3-F1
#
_cell.length_a   1.000
_cell.length_b   1.000
_cell.length_c   1.000
_cell.angle_alpha   90.00
_cell.angle_beta   90.00
_cell.angle_gamma   90.00
#
_symmetry.space_group_name_H-M   'P 1'
#
loop_
_entity.id
_entity.type
_entity.pdbx_description
1 polymer ?
#
loop_
_entity_poly.entity_id
_entity_poly.type
_entity_poly.pdbx_seq_one_letter_code
_entity_poly.pdbx_strand_id
1 'polypeptide(L)'
;MNPRKVFWALMFFLAACCSPWSSFADDDLAGDDVASVVQLEVFVRGDKPSANDVADYVTELKRRNPGLDVITRDVIQDRGHLKRLYELTKKAGRSKPVVPAFHCCDRMYFGFEGAAKSGPAIEELFTADVYTRDTCPRCANAKVFIATLKKRWPAIRFRVLEISSDAVARQRWENLCRGSGSTPGLPVIDFGGHVIIGYQGDEVTR
;
A
#
# COMPACT_ATOMS: atom_id res chain seq x y z
N MET A 1 74.57 -16.28 24.19
CA MET A 1 75.39 -16.23 22.96
C MET A 1 74.55 -16.71 21.78
N ASN A 2 74.39 -15.85 20.77
CA ASN A 2 73.91 -16.20 19.41
C ASN A 2 74.91 -17.23 18.78
N PRO A 3 74.60 -18.01 17.72
CA PRO A 3 73.91 -17.52 16.52
C PRO A 3 73.00 -18.51 15.73
N ARG A 4 72.02 -17.89 15.07
CA ARG A 4 71.63 -18.05 13.66
C ARG A 4 72.36 -19.15 12.85
N LYS A 5 71.59 -20.04 12.22
CA LYS A 5 71.87 -20.47 10.84
C LYS A 5 70.63 -20.29 9.97
N VAL A 6 70.85 -19.45 8.97
CA VAL A 6 69.99 -19.07 7.87
C VAL A 6 70.25 -20.07 6.74
N PHE A 7 69.20 -20.63 6.14
CA PHE A 7 69.26 -21.19 4.79
C PHE A 7 68.28 -20.42 3.90
N TRP A 8 68.86 -19.57 3.06
CA TRP A 8 68.35 -19.10 1.76
C TRP A 8 68.35 -20.30 0.78
N ALA A 9 67.57 -20.40 -0.29
CA ALA A 9 66.61 -19.55 -0.97
C ALA A 9 65.92 -20.41 -2.06
N LEU A 10 64.71 -20.01 -2.48
CA LEU A 10 64.16 -20.07 -3.85
C LEU A 10 62.70 -19.56 -3.69
N MET A 11 62.38 -18.28 -3.83
CA MET A 11 62.36 -17.42 -5.03
C MET A 11 61.48 -17.96 -6.16
N PHE A 12 60.22 -17.49 -6.22
CA PHE A 12 59.59 -16.72 -7.32
C PHE A 12 58.05 -16.72 -7.10
N PHE A 13 57.49 -15.62 -6.59
CA PHE A 13 56.80 -14.56 -7.36
C PHE A 13 55.47 -15.01 -7.99
N LEU A 14 54.35 -14.70 -7.33
CA LEU A 14 53.27 -13.94 -7.98
C LEU A 14 52.38 -13.26 -6.94
N ALA A 15 51.98 -12.05 -7.29
CA ALA A 15 51.33 -11.07 -6.46
C ALA A 15 49.79 -11.21 -6.43
N ALA A 16 49.21 -10.49 -5.47
CA ALA A 16 47.96 -9.73 -5.56
C ALA A 16 46.70 -10.29 -4.86
N CYS A 17 46.31 -9.49 -3.86
CA CYS A 17 44.97 -8.94 -3.63
C CYS A 17 43.91 -9.78 -2.90
N CYS A 18 43.63 -9.28 -1.69
CA CYS A 18 42.31 -8.90 -1.18
C CYS A 18 41.22 -9.99 -1.08
N SER A 19 41.07 -10.43 0.17
CA SER A 19 39.85 -10.27 0.98
C SER A 19 38.64 -11.18 0.71
N PRO A 20 37.89 -11.49 1.79
CA PRO A 20 36.92 -12.57 1.84
C PRO A 20 35.61 -12.12 1.20
N TRP A 21 35.19 -12.80 0.15
CA TRP A 21 33.85 -12.60 -0.38
C TRP A 21 32.89 -13.46 0.43
N SER A 22 32.26 -12.82 1.41
CA SER A 22 31.01 -13.29 2.00
C SER A 22 30.03 -13.55 0.85
N SER A 23 29.68 -14.81 0.64
CA SER A 23 28.55 -15.19 -0.19
C SER A 23 27.30 -14.73 0.54
N PHE A 24 26.87 -13.50 0.27
CA PHE A 24 25.48 -13.12 0.49
C PHE A 24 24.65 -14.05 -0.38
N ALA A 25 23.81 -14.85 0.27
CA ALA A 25 22.76 -15.59 -0.41
C ALA A 25 21.91 -14.56 -1.17
N ASP A 26 21.91 -14.67 -2.50
CA ASP A 26 20.88 -14.11 -3.35
C ASP A 26 19.56 -14.75 -2.90
N ASP A 27 18.78 -14.02 -2.11
CA ASP A 27 17.37 -14.35 -1.89
C ASP A 27 16.64 -14.16 -3.22
N ASP A 28 16.12 -15.28 -3.73
CA ASP A 28 15.32 -15.49 -4.92
C ASP A 28 14.52 -14.25 -5.42
N LEU A 29 15.05 -13.60 -6.47
CA LEU A 29 14.32 -12.61 -7.28
C LEU A 29 13.51 -13.29 -8.40
N ALA A 30 12.57 -14.14 -8.01
CA ALA A 30 11.57 -14.69 -8.92
C ALA A 30 10.24 -14.90 -8.18
N GLY A 31 9.60 -13.79 -7.81
CA GLY A 31 8.18 -13.83 -7.43
C GLY A 31 7.35 -13.97 -8.69
N ASP A 32 6.73 -15.14 -8.89
CA ASP A 32 5.77 -15.42 -9.95
C ASP A 32 4.75 -14.28 -10.14
N ASP A 33 4.28 -14.15 -11.38
CA ASP A 33 3.27 -13.22 -11.92
C ASP A 33 1.86 -13.38 -11.29
N VAL A 34 1.78 -13.71 -10.00
CA VAL A 34 0.53 -13.90 -9.27
C VAL A 34 0.02 -12.54 -8.81
N ALA A 35 -1.10 -12.12 -9.40
CA ALA A 35 -1.84 -10.94 -8.95
C ALA A 35 -2.15 -11.06 -7.45
N SER A 36 -1.76 -10.04 -6.70
CA SER A 36 -1.97 -9.93 -5.26
C SER A 36 -3.41 -9.60 -4.93
N VAL A 37 -3.86 -10.05 -3.76
CA VAL A 37 -5.24 -9.88 -3.28
C VAL A 37 -5.29 -8.79 -2.21
N VAL A 38 -6.27 -7.90 -2.32
CA VAL A 38 -6.59 -6.88 -1.34
C VAL A 38 -7.78 -7.36 -0.51
N GLN A 39 -7.65 -7.31 0.81
CA GLN A 39 -8.69 -7.75 1.73
C GLN A 39 -9.53 -6.57 2.23
N LEU A 40 -10.85 -6.64 2.01
CA LEU A 40 -11.86 -5.77 2.61
C LEU A 40 -12.56 -6.55 3.73
N GLU A 41 -12.34 -6.15 4.99
CA GLU A 41 -13.09 -6.70 6.13
C GLU A 41 -14.38 -5.89 6.33
N VAL A 42 -15.51 -6.59 6.44
CA VAL A 42 -16.84 -5.96 6.59
C VAL A 42 -17.49 -6.48 7.85
N PHE A 43 -17.68 -5.59 8.83
CA PHE A 43 -18.27 -5.91 10.12
C PHE A 43 -19.75 -5.59 10.11
N VAL A 44 -20.59 -6.58 10.35
CA VAL A 44 -22.05 -6.46 10.36
C VAL A 44 -22.62 -7.03 11.64
N ARG A 45 -23.88 -6.70 11.88
CA ARG A 45 -24.74 -7.39 12.84
C ARG A 45 -25.75 -8.23 12.04
N GLY A 46 -25.59 -9.55 12.03
CA GLY A 46 -26.42 -10.43 11.20
C GLY A 46 -27.89 -10.48 11.63
N ASP A 47 -28.22 -9.99 12.83
CA ASP A 47 -29.59 -9.90 13.36
C ASP A 47 -30.39 -8.70 12.81
N LYS A 48 -29.80 -7.88 11.93
CA LYS A 48 -30.43 -6.68 11.37
C LYS A 48 -30.65 -6.79 9.86
N PRO A 49 -31.78 -6.28 9.33
CA PRO A 49 -32.04 -6.26 7.89
C PRO A 49 -30.96 -5.54 7.08
N SER A 50 -30.32 -4.52 7.66
CA SER A 50 -29.22 -3.79 7.02
C SER A 50 -28.01 -4.66 6.66
N ALA A 51 -27.89 -5.86 7.25
CA ALA A 51 -26.86 -6.83 6.86
C ALA A 51 -27.11 -7.39 5.44
N ASN A 52 -28.37 -7.50 5.00
CA ASN A 52 -28.72 -7.99 3.67
C ASN A 52 -28.28 -6.98 2.59
N ASP A 53 -28.60 -5.69 2.79
CA ASP A 53 -28.19 -4.64 1.86
C ASP A 53 -26.66 -4.56 1.71
N VAL A 54 -25.94 -4.78 2.82
CA VAL A 54 -24.47 -4.85 2.81
C VAL A 54 -23.99 -6.11 2.07
N ALA A 55 -24.62 -7.27 2.30
CA ALA A 55 -24.28 -8.53 1.64
C ALA A 55 -24.43 -8.42 0.10
N ASP A 56 -25.52 -7.82 -0.36
CA ASP A 56 -25.77 -7.58 -1.79
C ASP A 56 -24.70 -6.64 -2.38
N TYR A 57 -24.40 -5.54 -1.68
CA TYR A 57 -23.39 -4.59 -2.11
C TYR A 57 -21.99 -5.22 -2.20
N VAL A 58 -21.55 -5.97 -1.18
CA VAL A 58 -20.19 -6.55 -1.18
C VAL A 58 -20.05 -7.68 -2.20
N THR A 59 -21.12 -8.41 -2.48
CA THR A 59 -21.16 -9.41 -3.54
C THR A 59 -20.92 -8.77 -4.91
N GLU A 60 -21.64 -7.68 -5.19
CA GLU A 60 -21.45 -6.93 -6.44
C GLU A 60 -20.10 -6.21 -6.49
N LEU A 61 -19.61 -5.71 -5.35
CA LEU A 61 -18.29 -5.09 -5.26
C LEU A 61 -17.18 -6.08 -5.59
N LYS A 62 -17.21 -7.29 -5.00
CA LYS A 62 -16.25 -8.36 -5.30
C LYS A 62 -16.29 -8.76 -6.78
N ARG A 63 -17.50 -8.85 -7.37
CA ARG A 63 -17.67 -9.18 -8.79
C ARG A 63 -17.03 -8.17 -9.74
N ARG A 64 -17.12 -6.86 -9.42
CA ARG A 64 -16.60 -5.78 -10.26
C ARG A 64 -15.12 -5.45 -10.05
N ASN A 65 -14.49 -5.93 -8.97
CA ASN A 65 -13.11 -5.59 -8.63
C ASN A 65 -12.25 -6.87 -8.51
N PRO A 66 -11.64 -7.34 -9.61
CA PRO A 66 -10.73 -8.47 -9.58
C PRO A 66 -9.59 -8.25 -8.57
N GLY A 67 -9.25 -9.30 -7.82
CA GLY A 67 -8.25 -9.24 -6.74
C GLY A 67 -8.73 -8.59 -5.45
N LEU A 68 -10.01 -8.21 -5.34
CA LEU A 68 -10.60 -7.80 -4.06
C LEU A 68 -11.23 -9.04 -3.41
N ASP A 69 -10.74 -9.41 -2.24
CA ASP A 69 -11.42 -10.38 -1.40
C ASP A 69 -12.18 -9.68 -0.28
N VAL A 70 -13.40 -10.13 -0.02
CA VAL A 70 -14.28 -9.53 0.98
C VAL A 70 -14.58 -10.56 2.06
N ILE A 71 -14.26 -10.21 3.30
CA ILE A 71 -14.48 -11.06 4.47
C ILE A 71 -15.53 -10.39 5.36
N THR A 72 -16.74 -10.96 5.34
CA THR A 72 -17.83 -10.52 6.20
C THR A 72 -17.71 -11.15 7.58
N ARG A 73 -17.76 -10.32 8.62
CA ARG A 73 -17.62 -10.69 10.02
C ARG A 73 -18.87 -10.27 10.78
N ASP A 74 -19.64 -11.25 11.24
CA ASP A 74 -20.76 -10.99 12.15
C ASP A 74 -20.22 -10.81 13.58
N VAL A 75 -20.45 -9.63 14.15
CA VAL A 75 -19.99 -9.26 15.50
C VAL A 75 -20.85 -9.84 16.63
N ILE A 76 -22.04 -10.38 16.30
CA ILE A 76 -22.90 -11.08 17.28
C ILE A 76 -22.50 -12.55 17.41
N GLN A 77 -22.12 -13.18 16.29
CA GLN A 77 -21.78 -14.60 16.26
C GLN A 77 -20.42 -14.90 16.89
N ASP A 78 -19.46 -13.98 16.74
CA ASP A 78 -18.09 -14.17 17.25
C ASP A 78 -17.58 -12.93 18.01
N ARG A 79 -17.20 -13.15 19.27
CA ARG A 79 -16.60 -12.11 20.13
C ARG A 79 -15.24 -11.64 19.61
N GLY A 80 -14.51 -12.48 18.88
CA GLY A 80 -13.25 -12.15 18.20
C GLY A 80 -13.45 -11.09 17.13
N HIS A 81 -14.52 -11.19 16.34
CA HIS A 81 -14.90 -10.17 15.35
C HIS A 81 -15.22 -8.83 16.02
N LEU A 82 -15.98 -8.85 17.11
CA LEU A 82 -16.28 -7.63 17.86
C LEU A 82 -15.00 -6.99 18.42
N LYS A 83 -14.11 -7.78 19.04
CA LYS A 83 -12.83 -7.29 19.56
C LYS A 83 -11.99 -6.62 18.45
N ARG A 84 -11.85 -7.28 17.30
CA ARG A 84 -11.15 -6.73 16.13
C ARG A 84 -11.75 -5.40 15.67
N LEU A 85 -13.07 -5.30 15.60
CA LEU A 85 -13.75 -4.04 15.25
C LEU A 85 -13.44 -2.92 16.25
N TYR A 86 -13.40 -3.23 17.56
CA TYR A 86 -13.02 -2.25 18.58
C TYR A 86 -11.59 -1.72 18.40
N GLU A 87 -10.63 -2.60 18.12
CA GLU A 87 -9.22 -2.22 17.89
C GLU A 87 -9.11 -1.29 16.68
N LEU A 88 -9.73 -1.66 15.56
CA LEU A 88 -9.75 -0.87 14.34
C LEU A 88 -10.45 0.49 14.54
N THR A 89 -11.58 0.50 15.26
CA THR A 89 -12.32 1.73 15.58
C THR A 89 -11.46 2.69 16.39
N LYS A 90 -10.73 2.17 17.39
CA LYS A 90 -9.82 2.96 18.22
C LYS A 90 -8.66 3.51 17.39
N LYS A 91 -8.06 2.70 16.51
CA LYS A 91 -7.00 3.15 15.58
C LYS A 91 -7.49 4.27 14.67
N ALA A 92 -8.76 4.22 14.25
CA ALA A 92 -9.40 5.27 13.46
C ALA A 92 -9.85 6.51 14.29
N GLY A 93 -9.45 6.62 15.55
CA GLY A 93 -9.71 7.80 16.39
C GLY A 93 -11.13 7.88 16.97
N ARG A 94 -11.91 6.80 16.90
CA ARG A 94 -13.29 6.75 17.43
C ARG A 94 -13.37 5.91 18.70
N SER A 95 -14.21 6.33 19.64
CA SER A 95 -14.34 5.69 20.96
C SER A 95 -15.30 4.49 20.99
N LYS A 96 -16.26 4.42 20.06
CA LYS A 96 -17.27 3.34 20.01
C LYS A 96 -17.43 2.80 18.59
N PRO A 97 -17.48 1.47 18.41
CA PRO A 97 -17.69 0.88 17.10
C PRO A 97 -19.11 1.16 16.62
N VAL A 98 -19.23 1.32 15.31
CA VAL A 98 -20.50 1.43 14.59
C VAL A 98 -20.51 0.34 13.53
N VAL A 99 -21.64 -0.30 13.34
CA VAL A 99 -21.87 -1.30 12.29
C VAL A 99 -23.04 -0.85 11.41
N PRO A 100 -23.02 -1.10 10.09
CA PRO A 100 -21.93 -1.75 9.35
C PRO A 100 -20.63 -0.93 9.35
N ALA A 101 -19.47 -1.60 9.29
CA ALA A 101 -18.17 -0.95 9.15
C ALA A 101 -17.31 -1.70 8.14
N PHE A 102 -16.47 -0.96 7.43
CA PHE A 102 -15.63 -1.43 6.35
C PHE A 102 -14.19 -1.05 6.65
N HIS A 103 -13.29 -2.03 6.59
CA HIS A 103 -11.86 -1.85 6.82
C HIS A 103 -11.06 -2.37 5.63
N CYS A 104 -10.22 -1.53 5.05
CA CYS A 104 -9.32 -1.90 3.97
C CYS A 104 -8.13 -0.93 3.93
N CYS A 105 -6.93 -1.45 3.65
CA CYS A 105 -5.72 -0.65 3.51
C CYS A 105 -5.52 0.37 4.66
N ASP A 106 -5.66 -0.10 5.90
CA ASP A 106 -5.55 0.70 7.15
C ASP A 106 -6.55 1.86 7.31
N ARG A 107 -7.59 1.90 6.46
CA ARG A 107 -8.64 2.91 6.49
C ARG A 107 -9.97 2.30 6.92
N MET A 108 -10.80 3.11 7.56
CA MET A 108 -12.13 2.75 8.03
C MET A 108 -13.20 3.60 7.37
N TYR A 109 -14.31 2.96 7.00
CA TYR A 109 -15.58 3.62 6.70
C TYR A 109 -16.67 3.05 7.62
N PHE A 110 -17.52 3.93 8.19
CA PHE A 110 -18.54 3.54 9.16
C PHE A 110 -19.93 3.91 8.66
N GLY A 111 -20.87 2.99 8.82
CA GLY A 111 -22.25 3.12 8.34
C GLY A 111 -22.43 2.56 6.93
N PHE A 112 -23.70 2.40 6.53
CA PHE A 112 -24.06 2.03 5.16
C PHE A 112 -25.46 2.58 4.85
N GLU A 113 -25.54 3.50 3.89
CA GLU A 113 -26.78 4.11 3.41
C GLU A 113 -27.07 3.71 1.96
N GLY A 114 -26.77 2.45 1.64
CA GLY A 114 -26.92 1.90 0.31
C GLY A 114 -25.73 2.19 -0.62
N ALA A 115 -25.64 1.40 -1.69
CA ALA A 115 -24.52 1.40 -2.62
C ALA A 115 -24.26 2.77 -3.27
N ALA A 116 -25.33 3.52 -3.60
CA ALA A 116 -25.19 4.81 -4.27
C ALA A 116 -24.56 5.89 -3.37
N LYS A 117 -24.88 5.91 -2.07
CA LYS A 117 -24.39 6.92 -1.12
C LYS A 117 -23.07 6.52 -0.47
N SER A 118 -22.98 5.28 0.01
CA SER A 118 -21.82 4.79 0.76
C SER A 118 -20.76 4.16 -0.14
N GLY A 119 -21.16 3.60 -1.29
CA GLY A 119 -20.27 2.85 -2.17
C GLY A 119 -19.03 3.63 -2.61
N PRO A 120 -19.16 4.88 -3.12
CA PRO A 120 -17.99 5.67 -3.50
C PRO A 120 -16.98 5.82 -2.35
N ALA A 121 -17.44 6.11 -1.13
CA ALA A 121 -16.57 6.29 0.03
C ALA A 121 -15.94 4.97 0.53
N ILE A 122 -16.62 3.84 0.37
CA ILE A 122 -16.05 2.51 0.64
C ILE A 122 -14.98 2.16 -0.39
N GLU A 123 -15.23 2.47 -1.67
CA GLU A 123 -14.29 2.23 -2.76
C GLU A 123 -13.05 3.14 -2.66
N GLU A 124 -13.16 4.31 -2.03
CA GLU A 124 -12.00 5.15 -1.70
C GLU A 124 -11.01 4.44 -0.75
N LEU A 125 -11.44 3.48 0.09
CA LEU A 125 -10.55 2.78 1.04
C LEU A 125 -9.38 2.07 0.35
N PHE A 126 -9.58 1.62 -0.90
CA PHE A 126 -8.57 0.97 -1.72
C PHE A 126 -8.24 1.78 -2.99
N THR A 127 -8.43 3.09 -2.94
CA THR A 127 -8.02 4.03 -3.99
C THR A 127 -6.75 4.77 -3.57
N ALA A 128 -5.77 4.80 -4.47
CA ALA A 128 -4.53 5.56 -4.39
C ALA A 128 -4.63 6.78 -5.31
N ASP A 129 -4.43 7.97 -4.75
CA ASP A 129 -4.36 9.21 -5.53
C ASP A 129 -2.91 9.50 -5.93
N VAL A 130 -2.70 9.72 -7.23
CA VAL A 130 -1.37 9.97 -7.81
C VAL A 130 -1.38 11.34 -8.46
N TYR A 131 -0.81 12.32 -7.77
CA TYR A 131 -0.74 13.71 -8.22
C TYR A 131 0.45 13.89 -9.15
N THR A 132 0.20 14.37 -10.36
CA THR A 132 1.21 14.55 -11.42
C THR A 132 1.13 15.93 -12.07
N ARG A 133 2.16 16.23 -12.88
CA ARG A 133 2.10 17.24 -13.94
C ARG A 133 2.72 16.74 -15.24
N ASP A 134 2.26 17.23 -16.39
CA ASP A 134 2.74 16.73 -17.71
C ASP A 134 4.20 17.10 -18.02
N THR A 135 4.70 18.24 -17.54
CA THR A 135 6.09 18.69 -17.79
C THR A 135 7.11 18.10 -16.81
N CYS A 136 6.73 17.09 -16.03
CA CYS A 136 7.55 16.49 -14.98
C CYS A 136 8.07 15.09 -15.40
N PRO A 137 9.37 14.94 -15.68
CA PRO A 137 9.94 13.64 -16.08
C PRO A 137 9.73 12.53 -15.04
N ARG A 138 9.85 12.86 -13.74
CA ARG A 138 9.58 11.90 -12.66
C ARG A 138 8.13 11.43 -12.63
N CYS A 139 7.20 12.29 -13.04
CA CYS A 139 5.79 11.97 -13.13
C CYS A 139 5.50 11.02 -14.29
N ALA A 140 6.22 11.17 -15.41
CA ALA A 140 6.18 10.19 -16.51
C ALA A 140 6.67 8.81 -16.04
N ASN A 141 7.79 8.75 -15.31
CA ASN A 141 8.29 7.48 -14.75
C ASN A 141 7.30 6.86 -13.76
N ALA A 142 6.73 7.65 -12.85
CA ALA A 142 5.72 7.14 -11.93
C ALA A 142 4.49 6.59 -12.66
N LYS A 143 4.01 7.23 -13.75
CA LYS A 143 2.89 6.68 -14.55
C LYS A 143 3.22 5.28 -15.11
N VAL A 144 4.46 5.03 -15.51
CA VAL A 144 4.93 3.69 -15.94
C VAL A 144 4.93 2.72 -14.76
N PHE A 145 5.49 3.11 -13.62
CA PHE A 145 5.50 2.28 -12.41
C PHE A 145 4.08 1.93 -11.94
N ILE A 146 3.16 2.90 -11.89
CA ILE A 146 1.75 2.67 -11.56
C ILE A 146 1.10 1.65 -12.51
N ALA A 147 1.46 1.64 -13.79
CA ALA A 147 0.96 0.63 -14.72
C ALA A 147 1.42 -0.79 -14.36
N THR A 148 2.64 -0.95 -13.82
CA THR A 148 3.11 -2.23 -13.29
C THR A 148 2.40 -2.61 -11.98
N LEU A 149 2.18 -1.65 -11.09
CA LEU A 149 1.45 -1.88 -9.84
C LEU A 149 0.00 -2.30 -10.08
N LYS A 150 -0.67 -1.73 -11.10
CA LYS A 150 -2.03 -2.15 -11.49
C LYS A 150 -2.13 -3.64 -11.85
N LYS A 151 -1.08 -4.20 -12.46
CA LYS A 151 -1.04 -5.63 -12.79
C LYS A 151 -0.86 -6.47 -11.52
N ARG A 152 0.04 -6.04 -10.64
CA ARG A 152 0.34 -6.73 -9.37
C ARG A 152 -0.81 -6.63 -8.37
N TRP A 153 -1.51 -5.49 -8.33
CA TRP A 153 -2.56 -5.17 -7.37
C TRP A 153 -3.84 -4.73 -8.09
N PRO A 154 -4.55 -5.65 -8.77
CA PRO A 154 -5.67 -5.30 -9.65
C PRO A 154 -6.87 -4.68 -8.92
N ALA A 155 -7.00 -4.92 -7.61
CA ALA A 155 -8.04 -4.29 -6.80
C ALA A 155 -7.74 -2.84 -6.43
N ILE A 156 -6.47 -2.43 -6.37
CA ILE A 156 -6.12 -1.05 -6.02
C ILE A 156 -6.41 -0.13 -7.19
N ARG A 157 -7.20 0.91 -6.91
CA ARG A 157 -7.56 1.91 -7.91
C ARG A 157 -6.58 3.05 -7.88
N PHE A 158 -5.75 3.17 -8.91
CA PHE A 158 -4.85 4.30 -9.04
C PHE A 158 -5.50 5.40 -9.86
N ARG A 159 -5.85 6.51 -9.19
CA ARG A 159 -6.44 7.71 -9.78
C ARG A 159 -5.32 8.73 -10.01
N VAL A 160 -4.96 8.94 -11.29
CA VAL A 160 -3.95 9.93 -11.67
C VAL A 160 -4.62 11.29 -11.81
N LEU A 161 -4.14 12.27 -11.05
CA LEU A 161 -4.71 13.60 -10.94
C LEU A 161 -3.71 14.66 -11.46
N GLU A 162 -4.14 15.44 -12.45
CA GLU A 162 -3.30 16.45 -13.10
C GLU A 162 -3.46 17.82 -12.42
N ILE A 163 -2.45 18.22 -11.63
CA ILE A 163 -2.57 19.42 -10.79
C ILE A 163 -2.54 20.73 -11.59
N SER A 164 -2.03 20.71 -12.82
CA SER A 164 -2.01 21.89 -13.68
C SER A 164 -3.40 22.25 -14.19
N SER A 165 -4.28 21.26 -14.43
CA SER A 165 -5.64 21.47 -14.96
C SER A 165 -6.76 21.28 -13.94
N ASP A 166 -6.52 20.56 -12.83
CA ASP A 166 -7.51 20.33 -11.78
C ASP A 166 -7.16 21.13 -10.50
N ALA A 167 -7.94 22.18 -10.23
CA ALA A 167 -7.76 23.02 -9.05
C ALA A 167 -8.03 22.30 -7.72
N VAL A 168 -8.95 21.33 -7.71
CA VAL A 168 -9.26 20.54 -6.51
C VAL A 168 -8.12 19.59 -6.23
N ALA A 169 -7.58 18.90 -7.25
CA ALA A 169 -6.41 18.06 -7.12
C ALA A 169 -5.19 18.84 -6.62
N ARG A 170 -4.94 20.03 -7.18
CA ARG A 170 -3.86 20.92 -6.74
C ARG A 170 -3.99 21.28 -5.26
N GLN A 171 -5.19 21.68 -4.82
CA GLN A 171 -5.40 22.05 -3.43
C GLN A 171 -5.18 20.87 -2.47
N ARG A 172 -5.61 19.67 -2.86
CA ARG A 172 -5.37 18.43 -2.08
C ARG A 172 -3.88 18.12 -1.98
N TRP A 173 -3.17 18.16 -3.10
CA TRP A 173 -1.72 17.98 -3.14
C TRP A 173 -0.97 18.98 -2.24
N GLU A 174 -1.32 20.27 -2.29
CA GLU A 174 -0.73 21.29 -1.43
C GLU A 174 -0.98 21.01 0.06
N ASN A 175 -2.18 20.54 0.41
CA ASN A 175 -2.51 20.16 1.78
C ASN A 175 -1.67 18.97 2.26
N LEU A 176 -1.45 17.97 1.40
CA LEU A 176 -0.60 16.80 1.70
C LEU A 176 0.86 17.21 1.93
N CYS A 177 1.41 18.07 1.08
CA CYS A 177 2.79 18.56 1.22
C CYS A 177 2.96 19.35 2.53
N ARG A 178 2.00 20.24 2.85
CA ARG A 178 2.03 20.98 4.12
C ARG A 178 1.90 20.08 5.34
N GLY A 179 0.98 19.11 5.31
CA GLY A 179 0.73 18.20 6.42
C GLY A 179 1.90 17.25 6.71
N SER A 180 2.70 16.91 5.69
CA SER A 180 3.89 16.06 5.81
C SER A 180 5.17 16.83 6.18
N GLY A 181 5.11 18.17 6.29
CA GLY A 181 6.28 19.00 6.55
C GLY A 181 7.34 18.99 5.43
N SER A 182 7.01 18.42 4.27
CA SER A 182 7.92 18.26 3.14
C SER A 182 7.78 19.42 2.15
N THR A 183 8.87 19.75 1.46
CA THR A 183 8.80 20.71 0.35
C THR A 183 7.88 20.17 -0.74
N PRO A 184 6.97 21.00 -1.30
CA PRO A 184 6.11 20.57 -2.39
C PRO A 184 6.91 19.97 -3.55
N GLY A 185 6.61 18.72 -3.89
CA GLY A 185 7.27 17.97 -4.94
C GLY A 185 6.26 17.12 -5.71
N LEU A 186 6.64 16.67 -6.90
CA LEU A 186 5.85 15.76 -7.72
C LEU A 186 6.75 14.62 -8.25
N PRO A 187 6.16 13.45 -8.53
CA PRO A 187 4.78 13.07 -8.25
C PRO A 187 4.56 12.84 -6.74
N VAL A 188 3.31 12.92 -6.29
CA VAL A 188 2.90 12.51 -4.94
C VAL A 188 1.92 11.35 -5.04
N ILE A 189 2.14 10.31 -4.25
CA ILE A 189 1.23 9.18 -4.13
C ILE A 189 0.65 9.22 -2.71
N ASP A 190 -0.67 9.31 -2.59
CA ASP A 190 -1.42 9.23 -1.33
C ASP A 190 -2.24 7.94 -1.32
N PHE A 191 -1.93 7.05 -0.38
CA PHE A 191 -2.59 5.77 -0.25
C PHE A 191 -2.57 5.25 1.19
N GLY A 192 -3.72 4.82 1.70
CA GLY A 192 -3.79 4.13 3.01
C GLY A 192 -3.30 4.97 4.21
N GLY A 193 -3.29 6.31 4.11
CA GLY A 193 -2.71 7.18 5.14
C GLY A 193 -1.20 7.35 5.06
N HIS A 194 -0.58 6.82 4.00
CA HIS A 194 0.84 6.98 3.69
C HIS A 194 1.00 7.88 2.46
N VAL A 195 1.87 8.86 2.56
CA VAL A 195 2.16 9.82 1.49
C VAL A 195 3.60 9.64 1.05
N ILE A 196 3.80 9.31 -0.22
CA ILE A 196 5.12 9.26 -0.86
C ILE A 196 5.27 10.52 -1.70
N ILE A 197 6.28 11.33 -1.39
CA ILE A 197 6.57 12.59 -2.11
C ILE A 197 7.82 12.43 -2.94
N GLY A 198 7.71 12.70 -4.24
CA GLY A 198 8.84 12.81 -5.15
C GLY A 198 9.45 11.46 -5.50
N TYR A 199 8.64 10.52 -5.99
CA TYR A 199 9.06 9.19 -6.48
C TYR A 199 10.49 9.21 -7.05
N GLN A 200 11.35 8.34 -6.49
CA GLN A 200 12.80 8.32 -6.74
C GLN A 200 13.28 7.11 -7.54
N GLY A 201 12.38 6.21 -7.94
CA GLY A 201 12.70 4.93 -8.58
C GLY A 201 11.97 3.77 -7.91
N ASP A 202 11.90 2.63 -8.60
CA ASP A 202 11.23 1.41 -8.14
C ASP A 202 11.99 0.76 -6.98
N GLU A 203 13.31 0.92 -6.94
CA GLU A 203 14.16 0.40 -5.87
C GLU A 203 13.90 1.08 -4.51
N VAL A 204 13.48 2.34 -4.52
CA VAL A 204 13.17 3.12 -3.30
C VAL A 204 11.69 3.06 -2.96
N THR A 205 10.82 2.92 -3.97
CA THR A 205 9.36 3.00 -3.82
C THR A 205 8.72 1.61 -4.03
N ARG A 206 8.94 0.69 -3.10
CA ARG A 206 8.40 -0.69 -3.14
C ARG A 206 7.14 -0.87 -2.30
#